data_AF-A0A3M1FI14-F1
#
_entry.id   AF-A0A3M1FI14-F1
#
_cell.length_a   1.000
_cell.length_b   1.000
_cell.length_c   1.000
_cell.angle_alpha   90.00
_cell.angle_beta   90.00
_cell.angle_gamma   90.00
#
_symmetry.space_group_name_H-M   'P 1'
#
loop_
_entity.id
_entity.type
_entity.pdbx_description
1 polymer ?
#
loop_
_entity_poly.entity_id
_entity_poly.type
_entity_poly.pdbx_seq_one_letter_code
_entity_poly.pdbx_strand_id
1 'polypeptide(L)'
;MATTYDEIIGYLEEEGLKFTDLRDENAGLVIVFAKSEDDDKPEKVVIKLDENGEFVHFFEPMRYKYLDGEHKEKVLETLLAIQWESKMLQWEYDRNDGEIRACIELPLEDAPLTK
;
A
#
# COMPACT_ATOMS: atom_id res chain seq x y z
N MET A 1 -10.03 10.81 -17.22
CA MET A 1 -9.11 11.86 -16.69
C MET A 1 -8.24 11.16 -15.68
N ALA A 2 -6.92 11.24 -15.80
CA ALA A 2 -6.02 10.55 -14.88
C ALA A 2 -6.07 11.20 -13.49
N THR A 3 -5.96 10.38 -12.45
CA THR A 3 -5.94 10.85 -11.06
C THR A 3 -4.63 11.55 -10.75
N THR A 4 -4.69 12.57 -9.89
CA THR A 4 -3.54 13.33 -9.42
C THR A 4 -3.35 13.15 -7.92
N TYR A 5 -2.12 13.39 -7.45
CA TYR A 5 -1.87 13.42 -6.01
C TYR A 5 -2.61 14.57 -5.31
N ASP A 6 -2.86 15.69 -5.97
CA ASP A 6 -3.61 16.80 -5.36
C ASP A 6 -5.06 16.38 -5.06
N GLU A 7 -5.67 15.57 -5.93
CA GLU A 7 -6.99 14.97 -5.67
C GLU A 7 -6.94 14.01 -4.49
N ILE A 8 -5.95 13.11 -4.45
CA ILE A 8 -5.77 12.18 -3.32
C ILE A 8 -5.57 12.94 -2.01
N ILE A 9 -4.71 13.96 -1.99
CA ILE A 9 -4.46 14.80 -0.81
C ILE A 9 -5.76 15.48 -0.37
N GLY A 10 -6.53 16.02 -1.32
CA GLY A 10 -7.84 16.60 -1.03
C GLY A 10 -8.79 15.60 -0.34
N TYR A 11 -8.81 14.34 -0.78
CA TYR A 11 -9.59 13.29 -0.12
C TYR A 11 -9.09 13.00 1.29
N LEU A 12 -7.78 12.91 1.49
CA LEU A 12 -7.18 12.64 2.80
C LEU A 12 -7.45 13.80 3.79
N GLU A 13 -7.36 15.05 3.34
CA GLU A 13 -7.66 16.23 4.14
C GLU A 13 -9.14 16.29 4.55
N GLU A 14 -10.05 15.98 3.62
CA GLU A 14 -11.50 15.97 3.88
C GLU A 14 -11.87 14.92 4.94
N GLU A 15 -11.26 13.73 4.86
CA GLU A 15 -11.44 12.65 5.83
C GLU A 15 -10.64 12.87 7.14
N GLY A 16 -9.86 13.94 7.23
CA GLY A 16 -9.06 14.28 8.42
C GLY A 16 -7.92 13.29 8.71
N LEU A 17 -7.44 12.59 7.68
CA LEU A 17 -6.35 11.62 7.77
C LEU A 17 -5.01 12.34 7.84
N LYS A 18 -4.11 11.84 8.71
CA LYS A 18 -2.75 12.37 8.80
C LYS A 18 -1.90 11.75 7.70
N PHE A 19 -1.19 12.58 6.94
CA PHE A 19 -0.29 12.12 5.89
C PHE A 19 1.00 12.95 5.82
N THR A 20 1.98 12.44 5.10
CA THR A 20 3.18 13.17 4.65
C THR A 20 3.24 13.09 3.13
N ASP A 21 3.34 14.26 2.51
CA ASP A 21 3.53 14.42 1.08
C ASP A 21 5.04 14.41 0.77
N LEU A 22 5.50 13.41 0.02
CA LEU A 22 6.90 13.25 -0.38
C LEU A 22 7.06 13.29 -1.91
N ARG A 23 6.15 13.98 -2.62
CA ARG A 23 6.20 14.13 -4.09
C ARG A 23 7.48 14.83 -4.56
N ASP A 24 7.93 15.83 -3.81
CA ASP A 24 9.09 16.66 -4.16
C ASP A 24 10.44 15.96 -3.92
N GLU A 25 10.48 14.86 -3.15
CA GLU A 25 11.70 14.13 -2.80
C GLU A 25 12.12 13.09 -3.87
N ASN A 26 11.62 13.21 -5.10
CA ASN A 26 11.73 12.22 -6.19
C ASN A 26 11.14 10.83 -5.87
N ALA A 27 10.44 10.69 -4.74
CA ALA A 27 9.84 9.43 -4.33
C ALA A 27 8.45 9.21 -4.97
N GLY A 28 7.78 10.28 -5.40
CA GLY A 28 6.48 10.21 -6.07
C GLY A 28 5.45 9.44 -5.23
N LEU A 29 5.29 9.80 -3.95
CA LEU A 29 4.39 9.08 -3.05
C LEU A 29 3.82 9.97 -1.94
N VAL A 30 2.70 9.52 -1.39
CA VAL A 30 2.06 10.07 -0.19
C VAL A 30 2.00 8.98 0.88
N ILE A 31 2.42 9.28 2.12
CA ILE A 31 2.38 8.33 3.24
C ILE A 31 1.24 8.71 4.17
N VAL A 32 0.27 7.82 4.34
CA VAL A 32 -0.85 7.95 5.27
C VAL A 32 -0.51 7.22 6.57
N PHE A 33 -0.76 7.88 7.71
CA PHE A 33 -0.60 7.31 9.04
C PHE A 33 -1.96 6.82 9.54
N ALA A 34 -2.24 5.55 9.30
CA ALA A 34 -3.45 4.90 9.78
C ALA A 34 -3.33 4.60 11.27
N LYS A 35 -4.43 4.77 12.01
CA LYS A 35 -4.49 4.39 13.41
C LYS A 35 -4.56 2.87 13.50
N SER A 36 -3.59 2.24 14.16
CA SER A 36 -3.68 0.81 14.45
C SER A 36 -4.61 0.58 15.66
N GLU A 37 -5.31 -0.55 15.67
CA GLU A 37 -6.11 -0.95 16.85
C GLU A 37 -5.25 -1.54 17.97
N ASP A 38 -4.08 -2.11 17.64
CA ASP A 38 -3.27 -2.95 18.53
C ASP A 38 -1.85 -2.42 18.82
N ASP A 39 -1.34 -1.42 18.09
CA ASP A 39 0.08 -1.04 18.13
C ASP A 39 0.32 0.38 18.66
N ASP A 40 1.39 0.59 19.42
CA ASP A 40 1.80 1.92 19.93
C ASP A 40 2.24 2.88 18.80
N LYS A 41 2.32 2.39 17.56
CA LYS A 41 2.75 3.13 16.37
C LYS A 41 1.68 3.08 15.27
N PRO A 42 1.46 4.19 14.55
CA PRO A 42 0.57 4.20 13.40
C PRO A 42 1.13 3.35 12.26
N GLU A 43 0.24 2.62 11.59
CA GLU A 43 0.54 1.90 10.36
C GLU A 43 0.78 2.89 9.21
N LYS A 44 1.69 2.56 8.32
CA LYS A 44 2.09 3.45 7.21
C LYS A 44 1.60 2.86 5.90
N VAL A 45 0.60 3.50 5.31
CA VAL A 45 0.13 3.16 3.96
C VAL A 45 0.75 4.15 2.98
N VAL A 46 1.45 3.63 1.98
CA VAL A 46 2.02 4.41 0.90
C VAL A 46 1.05 4.40 -0.27
N ILE A 47 0.76 5.60 -0.80
CA ILE A 47 -0.03 5.80 -2.01
C ILE A 47 0.92 6.24 -3.12
N LYS A 48 0.90 5.49 -4.22
CA LYS A 48 1.70 5.77 -5.42
C LYS A 48 0.82 5.74 -6.65
N LEU A 49 1.02 6.69 -7.55
CA LEU A 49 0.43 6.71 -8.88
C LEU A 49 1.47 6.22 -9.88
N ASP A 50 1.07 5.28 -10.72
CA ASP A 50 1.80 4.84 -11.91
C ASP A 50 0.93 5.11 -13.16
N GLU A 51 1.47 4.83 -14.34
CA GLU A 51 0.77 5.02 -15.62
C GLU A 51 0.17 6.43 -15.78
N ASN A 52 0.92 7.47 -15.36
CA ASN A 52 0.49 8.87 -15.36
C ASN A 52 -0.81 9.14 -14.57
N GLY A 53 -1.12 8.34 -13.55
CA GLY A 53 -2.32 8.49 -12.74
C GLY A 53 -3.49 7.61 -13.18
N GLU A 54 -3.27 6.70 -14.13
CA GLU A 54 -4.26 5.70 -14.56
C GLU A 54 -4.18 4.41 -13.74
N PHE A 55 -3.19 4.31 -12.85
CA PHE A 55 -3.02 3.17 -11.94
C PHE A 55 -2.60 3.66 -10.56
N VAL A 56 -3.33 3.24 -9.52
CA VAL A 56 -3.04 3.62 -8.13
C VAL A 56 -2.67 2.39 -7.30
N HIS A 57 -1.59 2.51 -6.54
CA HIS A 57 -1.13 1.51 -5.58
C HIS A 57 -1.30 2.05 -4.17
N PHE A 58 -1.87 1.23 -3.30
CA PHE A 58 -1.89 1.43 -1.85
C PHE A 58 -1.12 0.27 -1.22
N PHE A 59 -0.03 0.52 -0.52
CA PHE A 59 0.73 -0.58 0.07
C PHE A 59 1.36 -0.24 1.41
N GLU A 60 1.48 -1.24 2.26
CA GLU A 60 2.20 -1.15 3.53
C GLU A 60 3.57 -1.82 3.38
N PRO A 61 4.65 -1.03 3.19
CA PRO A 61 5.99 -1.58 3.04
C PRO A 61 6.46 -2.17 4.37
N MET A 62 7.29 -3.22 4.30
CA MET A 62 7.91 -3.84 5.48
C MET A 62 6.90 -4.26 6.55
N ARG A 63 5.67 -4.64 6.16
CA ARG A 63 4.64 -5.11 7.08
C ARG A 63 5.16 -6.25 7.96
N TYR A 64 5.81 -7.22 7.31
CA TYR A 64 6.58 -8.25 7.99
C TYR A 64 7.94 -8.42 7.31
N LYS A 65 8.84 -9.12 8.01
CA LYS A 65 10.15 -9.49 7.46
C LYS A 65 10.47 -10.93 7.84
N TYR A 66 10.63 -11.79 6.84
CA TYR A 66 10.89 -13.21 7.03
C TYR A 66 11.77 -13.77 5.89
N LEU A 67 13.09 -13.65 6.04
CA LEU A 67 14.03 -14.11 5.01
C LEU A 67 14.31 -15.62 5.13
N ASP A 68 14.94 -16.05 6.22
CA ASP A 68 15.46 -17.43 6.38
C ASP A 68 15.07 -18.02 7.74
N GLY A 69 13.79 -18.35 7.91
CA GLY A 69 13.29 -19.05 9.09
C GLY A 69 12.74 -20.45 8.78
N GLU A 70 12.68 -21.29 9.81
CA GLU A 70 12.22 -22.69 9.72
C GLU A 70 10.85 -22.85 9.06
N HIS A 71 9.98 -21.85 9.18
CA HIS A 71 8.60 -21.89 8.73
C HIS A 71 8.35 -21.08 7.45
N LYS A 72 9.38 -20.79 6.65
CA LYS A 72 9.26 -19.96 5.43
C LYS A 72 8.17 -20.46 4.49
N GLU A 73 8.15 -21.76 4.23
CA GLU A 73 7.14 -22.37 3.35
C GLU A 73 5.73 -22.18 3.90
N LYS A 74 5.55 -22.30 5.22
CA LYS A 74 4.26 -22.11 5.88
C LYS A 74 3.81 -20.66 5.86
N VAL A 75 4.73 -19.71 6.05
CA VAL A 75 4.43 -18.29 5.90
C VAL A 75 3.95 -18.00 4.49
N LEU A 76 4.69 -18.44 3.46
CA LEU A 76 4.32 -18.21 2.06
C LEU A 76 2.98 -18.90 1.70
N GLU A 77 2.75 -20.13 2.17
CA GLU A 77 1.47 -20.84 2.01
C GLU A 77 0.30 -20.05 2.64
N THR A 78 0.50 -19.52 3.85
CA THR A 78 -0.50 -18.68 4.54
C THR A 78 -0.79 -17.39 3.79
N LEU A 79 0.23 -16.70 3.27
CA LEU A 79 0.04 -15.48 2.47
C LEU A 79 -0.81 -15.75 1.24
N LEU A 80 -0.56 -16.86 0.53
CA LEU A 80 -1.36 -17.27 -0.63
C LEU A 80 -2.81 -17.61 -0.24
N ALA A 81 -3.02 -18.27 0.89
CA ALA A 81 -4.37 -18.58 1.38
C ALA A 81 -5.16 -17.31 1.71
N ILE A 82 -4.55 -16.35 2.43
CA ILE A 82 -5.18 -15.07 2.75
C ILE A 82 -5.49 -14.30 1.46
N GLN A 83 -4.56 -14.29 0.50
CA GLN A 83 -4.78 -13.63 -0.78
C GLN A 83 -5.97 -14.23 -1.53
N TRP A 84 -6.15 -15.55 -1.50
CA TRP A 84 -7.33 -16.21 -2.08
C TRP A 84 -8.65 -15.82 -1.38
N GLU A 85 -8.62 -15.67 -0.06
CA GLU A 85 -9.79 -15.28 0.73
C GLU A 85 -10.14 -13.79 0.59
N SER A 86 -9.18 -12.98 0.20
CA SER A 86 -9.34 -11.54 0.00
C SER A 86 -9.64 -11.20 -1.46
N LYS A 87 -10.42 -10.14 -1.69
CA LYS A 87 -10.80 -9.75 -3.05
C LYS A 87 -9.79 -8.83 -3.74
N MET A 88 -9.18 -7.91 -2.99
CA MET A 88 -8.32 -6.84 -3.54
C MET A 88 -6.94 -6.78 -2.88
N LEU A 89 -6.71 -7.54 -1.81
CA LEU A 89 -5.44 -7.53 -1.10
C LEU A 89 -4.49 -8.52 -1.75
N GLN A 90 -3.31 -8.05 -2.13
CA GLN A 90 -2.20 -8.84 -2.61
C GLN A 90 -1.12 -8.88 -1.53
N TRP A 91 -0.52 -10.05 -1.33
CA TRP A 91 0.67 -10.21 -0.51
C TRP A 91 1.87 -10.44 -1.40
N GLU A 92 2.89 -9.61 -1.23
CA GLU A 92 4.15 -9.73 -1.98
C GLU A 92 5.29 -10.11 -1.05
N TYR A 93 6.23 -10.90 -1.58
CA TYR A 93 7.42 -11.34 -0.86
C TYR A 93 8.69 -11.02 -1.67
N ASP A 94 9.57 -10.19 -1.12
CA ASP A 94 10.91 -9.99 -1.68
C ASP A 94 11.86 -11.07 -1.18
N ARG A 95 12.31 -11.93 -2.11
CA ARG A 95 13.25 -13.02 -1.82
C ARG A 95 14.66 -12.54 -1.45
N ASN A 96 15.01 -11.29 -1.74
CA ASN A 96 16.36 -10.76 -1.52
C ASN A 96 16.59 -10.37 -0.06
N ASP A 97 15.59 -9.78 0.59
CA ASP A 97 15.69 -9.29 1.97
C ASP A 97 14.61 -9.83 2.93
N GLY A 98 13.64 -10.57 2.39
CA GLY A 98 12.56 -11.19 3.14
C GLY A 98 11.42 -10.25 3.47
N GLU A 99 11.36 -9.05 2.87
CA GLU A 99 10.22 -8.15 3.02
C GLU A 99 8.92 -8.86 2.62
N ILE A 100 7.90 -8.71 3.45
CA ILE A 100 6.52 -9.04 3.12
C ILE A 100 5.72 -7.74 3.20
N ARG A 101 5.00 -7.42 2.14
CA ARG A 101 4.13 -6.24 2.06
C ARG A 101 2.72 -6.61 1.64
N ALA A 102 1.78 -5.80 2.11
CA ALA A 102 0.38 -5.83 1.73
C ALA A 102 0.14 -4.73 0.68
N CYS A 103 -0.54 -5.05 -0.42
CA CYS A 103 -0.81 -4.12 -1.52
C CYS A 103 -2.27 -4.21 -1.98
N ILE A 104 -2.84 -3.08 -2.40
CA ILE A 104 -4.05 -2.97 -3.20
C ILE A 104 -3.68 -2.18 -4.45
N GLU A 105 -3.96 -2.75 -5.61
CA GLU A 105 -3.68 -2.17 -6.91
C GLU A 105 -4.99 -1.96 -7.68
N LEU A 106 -5.23 -0.74 -8.13
CA LEU A 106 -6.45 -0.38 -8.85
C LEU A 106 -6.10 0.27 -10.18
N PRO A 107 -6.38 -0.40 -11.32
CA PRO A 107 -6.42 0.27 -12.61
C PRO A 107 -7.64 1.18 -12.64
N LEU A 108 -7.41 2.46 -12.90
CA LEU A 108 -8.42 3.51 -12.99
C LEU A 108 -8.91 3.66 -14.44
N GLU A 109 -8.08 3.31 -15.42
CA GLU A 109 -8.38 3.39 -16.85
C GLU A 109 -8.95 4.78 -17.22
N ASP A 110 -10.23 4.84 -17.62
CA ASP A 110 -10.91 6.08 -18.03
C ASP A 110 -11.56 6.86 -16.87
N ALA A 111 -11.69 6.25 -15.69
CA ALA A 111 -12.40 6.81 -14.54
C ALA A 111 -11.43 7.40 -13.51
N PRO A 112 -11.66 8.63 -12.99
CA PRO A 112 -10.85 9.12 -11.89
C PRO A 112 -11.14 8.31 -10.61
N LEU A 113 -10.14 8.20 -9.73
CA LEU A 113 -10.34 7.73 -8.36
C LEU A 113 -11.43 8.56 -7.67
N THR A 114 -12.36 7.88 -7.01
CA THR A 114 -13.44 8.51 -6.24
C THR A 114 -13.32 8.12 -4.77
N LYS A 115 -13.70 9.02 -3.88
CA LYS A 115 -13.88 8.74 -2.45
C LYS A 115 -15.14 7.92 -2.17
#